data_AF-A0A7X1YAB8-F1
#
_entry.id   AF-A0A7X1YAB8-F1
#
_cell.length_a   1.000
_cell.length_b   1.000
_cell.length_c   1.000
_cell.angle_alpha   90.00
_cell.angle_beta   90.00
_cell.angle_gamma   90.00
#
_symmetry.space_group_name_H-M   'P 1'
#
loop_
_entity.id
_entity.type
_entity.pdbx_description
1 polymer ?
#
loop_
_entity_poly.entity_id
_entity_poly.type
_entity_poly.pdbx_seq_one_letter_code
_entity_poly.pdbx_strand_id
1 'polypeptide(L)' 'MKDRHQRAPYSLRIGDELKDRARNEAHTNRRSLNAEIGLLIEEGLKWREMQKVKQATA' A
#
# COMPACT_ATOMS: atom_id res chain seq x y z
N MET A 1 -6.42 -12.31 5.94
CA MET A 1 -5.02 -12.18 6.41
C MET A 1 -4.86 -13.04 7.65
N LYS A 2 -4.23 -14.22 7.50
CA LYS A 2 -4.22 -15.30 8.52
C LYS A 2 -3.30 -15.02 9.72
N ASP A 3 -2.47 -13.97 9.64
CA ASP A 3 -1.44 -13.65 10.66
C ASP A 3 -1.49 -12.21 11.18
N ARG A 4 -2.65 -11.53 11.10
CA ARG A 4 -2.78 -10.11 11.52
C ARG A 4 -2.39 -9.84 12.97
N HIS A 5 -2.52 -10.83 13.85
CA HIS A 5 -2.20 -10.71 15.27
C HIS A 5 -0.70 -10.94 15.58
N GLN A 6 0.09 -11.42 14.62
CA GLN A 6 1.53 -11.66 14.81
C GLN A 6 2.38 -10.41 14.52
N ARG A 7 1.81 -9.39 13.88
CA ARG A 7 2.54 -8.17 13.49
C ARG A 7 2.15 -7.01 14.40
N ALA A 8 3.16 -6.33 14.95
CA ALA A 8 2.94 -5.12 15.72
C ALA A 8 2.26 -4.04 14.85
N PRO A 9 1.26 -3.31 15.38
CA PRO A 9 0.59 -2.26 14.64
C PRO A 9 1.55 -1.11 14.36
N TYR A 10 1.45 -0.52 13.16
CA TYR A 10 2.17 0.71 12.81
C TYR A 10 1.17 1.86 12.67
N SER A 11 1.34 2.91 13.47
CA SER A 11 0.48 4.10 13.39
C SER A 11 0.90 4.96 12.21
N LEU A 12 0.08 4.97 11.16
CA LEU A 12 0.34 5.73 9.95
C LEU A 12 -0.42 7.08 10.01
N ARG A 13 0.32 8.19 9.89
CA ARG A 13 -0.25 9.52 9.70
C ARG A 13 -0.19 9.87 8.21
N ILE A 14 -1.35 10.00 7.57
CA ILE A 14 -1.50 10.37 6.16
C ILE A 14 -2.61 11.43 6.04
N GLY A 15 -2.56 12.23 4.98
CA GLY A 15 -3.60 13.22 4.70
C GLY A 15 -4.96 12.58 4.44
N ASP A 16 -6.03 13.29 4.80
CA ASP A 16 -7.40 12.77 4.75
C ASP A 16 -7.83 12.40 3.32
N GLU A 17 -7.49 13.22 2.33
CA GLU A 17 -7.80 12.93 0.92
C GLU A 17 -7.19 11.60 0.44
N LEU A 18 -5.94 11.34 0.82
CA LEU A 18 -5.26 10.09 0.45
C LEU A 18 -5.89 8.89 1.17
N LYS A 19 -6.25 9.07 2.43
CA LYS A 19 -6.93 8.05 3.24
C LYS A 19 -8.30 7.69 2.66
N ASP A 20 -9.07 8.68 2.21
CA ASP A 20 -10.39 8.47 1.63
C ASP A 20 -10.31 7.78 0.26
N ARG A 21 -9.32 8.14 -0.57
CA ARG A 21 -9.03 7.42 -1.80
C ARG A 21 -8.72 5.94 -1.55
N ALA A 22 -7.79 5.65 -0.64
CA ALA A 22 -7.45 4.28 -0.27
C ALA A 22 -8.64 3.51 0.33
N ARG A 23 -9.54 4.19 1.06
CA ARG A 23 -10.78 3.60 1.58
C ARG A 23 -11.76 3.22 0.47
N ASN A 24 -11.94 4.08 -0.52
CA ASN A 24 -12.82 3.82 -1.66
C ASN A 24 -12.32 2.64 -2.51
N GLU A 25 -11.00 2.56 -2.74
CA GLU A 25 -10.37 1.43 -3.41
C GLU A 25 -10.55 0.13 -2.61
N ALA A 26 -10.31 0.17 -1.29
CA ALA A 26 -10.52 -0.97 -0.41
C ALA A 26 -11.97 -1.49 -0.46
N HIS A 27 -12.95 -0.59 -0.45
CA HIS A 27 -14.37 -0.94 -0.56
C HIS A 27 -14.69 -1.60 -1.91
N THR A 28 -14.18 -1.02 -3.00
CA THR A 28 -14.33 -1.55 -4.36
C THR A 28 -13.74 -2.96 -4.47
N ASN A 29 -12.57 -3.17 -3.87
CA ASN A 29 -11.84 -4.44 -3.90
C ASN A 29 -12.29 -5.43 -2.82
N ARG A 30 -13.33 -5.12 -2.04
CA ARG A 30 -13.86 -5.96 -0.94
C ARG A 30 -12.78 -6.36 0.07
N ARG A 31 -11.90 -5.42 0.42
CA ARG A 31 -10.77 -5.59 1.34
C ARG A 31 -10.87 -4.61 2.50
N SER A 32 -10.19 -4.93 3.61
CA SER A 32 -9.99 -3.94 4.67
C SER A 32 -9.02 -2.86 4.22
N LEU A 33 -9.20 -1.62 4.70
CA LEU A 33 -8.29 -0.50 4.43
C LEU A 33 -6.81 -0.86 4.64
N ASN A 34 -6.46 -1.56 5.73
CA ASN A 34 -5.07 -1.97 5.98
C ASN A 34 -4.51 -2.95 4.94
N ALA A 35 -5.37 -3.82 4.39
CA ALA A 35 -4.94 -4.76 3.35
C ALA A 35 -4.68 -4.03 2.03
N GLU A 36 -5.53 -3.05 1.71
CA GLU A 36 -5.35 -2.23 0.52
C GLU A 36 -4.13 -1.33 0.62
N ILE A 37 -3.94 -0.63 1.76
CA ILE A 37 -2.74 0.19 2.01
C ILE A 37 -1.47 -0.66 1.87
N GLY A 38 -1.46 -1.90 2.40
CA GLY A 38 -0.33 -2.80 2.27
C GLY A 38 0.01 -3.10 0.80
N LEU A 39 -1.00 -3.41 -0.01
CA LEU A 39 -0.82 -3.68 -1.44
C LEU A 39 -0.32 -2.45 -2.20
N LEU A 40 -0.92 -1.28 -1.97
CA LEU A 40 -0.49 -0.02 -2.58
C LEU A 40 0.98 0.31 -2.26
N ILE A 41 1.42 0.02 -1.03
CA ILE A 41 2.83 0.17 -0.64
C ILE A 41 3.72 -0.81 -1.41
N GLU A 42 3.35 -2.09 -1.48
CA GLU A 42 4.12 -3.11 -2.22
C GLU A 42 4.24 -2.77 -3.71
N GLU A 43 3.15 -2.34 -4.34
CA GLU A 43 3.12 -1.90 -5.74
C GLU A 43 3.97 -0.66 -5.97
N GLY A 44 3.89 0.34 -5.08
CA GLY A 44 4.71 1.54 -5.14
C GLY A 44 6.21 1.24 -5.00
N LEU A 45 6.59 0.27 -4.17
CA LEU A 45 7.98 -0.19 -4.05
C LEU A 45 8.46 -0.89 -5.32
N LYS A 46 7.67 -1.81 -5.88
CA LYS A 46 7.97 -2.48 -7.15
C LYS A 46 8.13 -1.48 -8.29
N TRP A 47 7.24 -0.49 -8.39
CA TRP A 47 7.31 0.55 -9.40
C TRP A 47 8.62 1.34 -9.31
N ARG A 48 9.05 1.72 -8.10
CA ARG A 48 10.32 2.43 -7.87
C ARG A 48 11.52 1.57 -8.25
N GLU A 49 11.52 0.29 -7.91
CA GLU A 49 12.56 -0.66 -8.30
C GLU A 49 12.70 -0.75 -9.82
N MET A 50 11.58 -0.88 -10.54
CA MET A 50 11.57 -0.87 -12.01
C MET A 50 12.12 0.43 -12.60
N GLN A 51 11.82 1.59 -12.00
CA GLN A 51 12.39 2.86 -12.48
C GLN A 51 13.91 2.92 -12.29
N LYS A 52 14.44 2.40 -11.18
CA LYS A 52 15.89 2.35 -10.94
C LYS A 52 16.61 1.45 -11.93
N VAL A 53 16.04 0.27 -12.23
CA VAL A 53 16.61 -0.63 -13.25
C VAL A 53 16.65 0.04 -14.61
N LYS A 54 15.56 0.70 -15.03
CA LYS A 54 15.50 1.45 -16.30
C LYS A 54 16.56 2.55 -16.40
N GLN A 55 16.84 3.24 -15.29
CA GLN A 55 17.86 4.30 -15.23
C GLN A 55 19.29 3.73 -15.20
N ALA A 56 19.51 2.52 -14.70
CA ALA A 56 20.83 1.88 -14.67
C ALA A 56 21.20 1.20 -16.01
N THR A 57 20.21 0.93 -16.87
CA THR A 57 20.42 0.35 -18.21
C THR A 57 20.45 1.38 -19.35
N ALA A 58 20.30 2.67 -19.02
CA ALA A 58 20.37 3.79 -19.96
C ALA A 58 21.71 4.51 -19.84
#